data_AF-A0A1Y3EXR5-F1
#
_entry.id   AF-A0A1Y3EXR5-F1
#
_cell.length_a   1.000
_cell.length_b   1.000
_cell.length_c   1.000
_cell.angle_alpha   90.00
_cell.angle_beta   90.00
_cell.angle_gamma   90.00
#
_symmetry.space_group_name_H-M   'P 1'
#
loop_
_entity.id
_entity.type
_entity.pdbx_description
1 polymer ?
#
loop_
_entity_poly.entity_id
_entity_poly.type
_entity_poly.pdbx_seq_one_letter_code
_entity_poly.pdbx_strand_id
1 'polypeptide(L)'
;MALKVTGGIVSQLTKVKVFVISRTAEIGILNTSLTRFTTFAAFCRMLTFCSVAEPKLHNFLSKTTIVSPFAVYSVEAAENTDSSNERKEDEERKKIASVKRRLTQLMKKYEYPSLPVSTAYQHYTKECFEKAGKGLKVHQAMPEFAKSWKRLSHAEKKEYESKVLQAIGEFSDSLKRWETSLKQRKLGGVLKAITLGIRLDDTKRLTRRLLKKELDHLKERYDCPLLKFSKPYRLFMHEKLKAMYKDVGDSQQHRLRSVSDQWNAMTAEERRVFKRRADQIAEAENERLDQWRQDMFNRGLSGVVDKIDWLQTHIGTLRPAGRTLSLAKFTSILDDLSKKKSKSKPRTEAPSPA
;
A
#
# COMPACT_ATOMS: atom_id res chain seq x y z
N MET A 1 21.67 -33.02 -27.84
CA MET A 1 20.47 -32.25 -28.23
C MET A 1 20.39 -31.02 -27.33
N ALA A 2 20.51 -29.84 -27.94
CA ALA A 2 20.72 -28.56 -27.29
C ALA A 2 19.42 -27.93 -26.77
N LEU A 3 19.55 -27.27 -25.61
CA LEU A 3 18.64 -26.28 -25.06
C LEU A 3 18.41 -25.13 -26.07
N LYS A 4 17.25 -25.11 -26.73
CA LYS A 4 16.76 -24.01 -27.56
C LYS A 4 15.45 -23.47 -26.97
N VAL A 5 15.47 -22.74 -25.86
CA VAL A 5 14.39 -21.77 -25.53
C VAL A 5 14.89 -20.69 -24.56
N THR A 6 15.73 -19.77 -25.02
CA THR A 6 15.91 -18.44 -24.38
C THR A 6 16.45 -17.38 -25.37
N GLY A 7 16.20 -17.57 -26.67
CA GLY A 7 16.67 -16.68 -27.74
C GLY A 7 15.65 -15.64 -28.23
N GLY A 8 14.65 -15.26 -27.42
CA GLY A 8 13.50 -14.48 -27.90
C GLY A 8 13.37 -13.03 -27.42
N ILE A 9 14.10 -12.60 -26.39
CA ILE A 9 13.85 -11.27 -25.75
C ILE A 9 15.01 -10.29 -25.91
N VAL A 10 16.18 -10.72 -26.41
CA VAL A 10 17.37 -9.84 -26.49
C VAL A 10 17.58 -9.23 -27.88
N SER A 11 16.83 -9.63 -28.92
CA SER A 11 17.12 -9.16 -30.29
C SER A 11 16.52 -7.82 -30.71
N GLN A 12 15.93 -7.03 -29.79
CA GLN A 12 15.40 -5.69 -30.12
C GLN A 12 16.05 -4.53 -29.37
N LEU A 13 17.12 -4.77 -28.60
CA LEU A 13 17.79 -3.68 -27.89
C LEU A 13 19.14 -3.35 -28.51
N THR A 14 19.15 -2.17 -29.14
CA THR A 14 20.30 -1.27 -29.37
C THR A 14 21.36 -1.71 -30.38
N LYS A 15 21.37 -1.05 -31.54
CA LYS A 15 22.57 -0.94 -32.37
C LYS A 15 23.61 -0.13 -31.57
N VAL A 16 24.62 -0.81 -31.04
CA VAL A 16 25.76 -0.18 -30.38
C VAL A 16 26.86 -0.01 -31.42
N LYS A 17 27.37 1.21 -31.58
CA LYS A 17 28.57 1.48 -32.40
C LYS A 17 29.72 1.74 -31.43
N VAL A 18 30.77 0.95 -31.54
CA VAL A 18 32.01 1.13 -30.78
C VAL A 18 33.02 1.80 -31.70
N PHE A 19 33.49 2.98 -31.32
CA PHE A 19 34.59 3.65 -32.01
C PHE A 19 35.84 3.47 -31.15
N VAL A 20 36.87 2.85 -31.71
CA VAL A 20 38.18 2.75 -31.07
C VAL A 20 39.04 3.86 -31.64
N ILE A 21 39.34 4.86 -30.83
CA ILE A 21 40.26 5.94 -31.18
C ILE A 21 41.43 5.86 -30.22
N SER A 22 42.58 5.42 -30.74
CA SER A 22 43.80 5.16 -29.95
C SER A 22 43.57 4.17 -28.78
N ARG A 23 43.99 4.50 -27.55
CA ARG A 23 43.89 3.62 -26.36
C ARG A 23 42.54 3.73 -25.62
N THR A 24 41.56 4.39 -26.22
CA THR A 24 40.23 4.63 -25.63
C THR A 24 39.15 4.12 -26.59
N ALA A 25 38.24 3.31 -26.05
CA ALA A 25 37.05 2.87 -26.76
C ALA A 25 35.85 3.71 -26.30
N GLU A 26 35.22 4.42 -27.23
CA GLU A 26 33.97 5.11 -26.99
C GLU A 26 32.80 4.24 -27.47
N ILE A 27 31.85 4.00 -26.58
CA ILE A 27 30.63 3.22 -26.86
C ILE A 27 29.47 4.20 -26.99
N GLY A 28 29.03 4.45 -28.22
CA GLY A 28 27.85 5.27 -28.49
C GLY A 28 26.57 4.44 -28.44
N ILE A 29 25.68 4.72 -27.48
CA ILE A 29 24.34 4.13 -27.41
C ILE A 29 23.35 5.06 -28.11
N LEU A 30 22.88 4.67 -29.29
CA LEU A 30 21.87 5.40 -30.07
C LEU A 30 20.45 5.09 -29.54
N ASN A 31 20.13 5.52 -28.32
CA ASN A 31 18.73 5.80 -27.93
C ASN A 31 18.66 6.56 -26.60
N THR A 32 18.02 7.74 -26.60
CA THR A 32 18.00 8.71 -25.49
C THR A 32 16.86 8.51 -24.47
N SER A 33 16.11 7.41 -24.52
CA SER A 33 14.90 7.24 -23.69
C SER A 33 15.05 6.33 -22.45
N LEU A 34 16.26 5.86 -22.11
CA LEU A 34 16.49 5.01 -20.94
C LEU A 34 16.90 5.83 -19.70
N THR A 35 15.98 5.91 -18.74
CA THR A 35 16.17 6.54 -17.42
C THR A 35 17.32 5.91 -16.61
N ARG A 36 18.03 6.77 -15.87
CA ARG A 36 19.36 6.60 -15.25
C ARG A 36 19.63 5.35 -14.38
N PHE A 37 18.61 4.63 -13.89
CA PHE A 37 18.81 3.48 -13.00
C PHE A 37 18.77 2.12 -13.73
N THR A 38 18.05 2.04 -14.86
CA THR A 38 17.97 0.80 -15.65
C THR A 38 19.24 0.54 -16.46
N THR A 39 19.99 1.60 -16.79
CA THR A 39 21.20 1.54 -17.61
C THR A 39 22.38 0.89 -16.91
N PHE A 40 22.58 1.10 -15.59
CA PHE A 40 23.69 0.50 -14.86
C PHE A 40 23.50 -1.01 -14.64
N ALA A 41 22.29 -1.43 -14.26
CA ALA A 41 21.99 -2.86 -14.11
C ALA A 41 22.05 -3.60 -15.46
N ALA A 42 21.64 -2.95 -16.56
CA ALA A 42 21.81 -3.50 -17.91
C ALA A 42 23.29 -3.54 -18.35
N PHE A 43 24.09 -2.53 -18.00
CA PHE A 43 25.53 -2.48 -18.27
C PHE A 43 26.31 -3.57 -17.51
N CYS A 44 26.05 -3.75 -16.21
CA CYS A 44 26.65 -4.82 -15.42
C CYS A 44 26.23 -6.21 -15.89
N ARG A 45 24.97 -6.37 -16.36
CA ARG A 45 24.48 -7.62 -16.98
C ARG A 45 25.08 -7.88 -18.35
N MET A 46 25.32 -6.85 -19.16
CA MET A 46 26.03 -6.98 -20.43
C MET A 46 27.48 -7.41 -20.22
N LEU A 47 28.18 -6.81 -19.26
CA LEU A 47 29.56 -7.19 -18.92
C LEU A 47 29.68 -8.62 -18.41
N THR A 48 28.67 -9.14 -17.71
CA THR A 48 28.63 -10.55 -17.27
C THR A 48 28.27 -11.54 -18.38
N PHE A 49 27.65 -11.08 -19.47
CA PHE A 49 27.31 -11.92 -20.64
C PHE A 49 28.34 -11.84 -21.78
N CYS A 50 29.31 -10.93 -21.72
CA CYS A 50 30.46 -10.94 -22.61
C CYS A 50 31.42 -12.06 -22.19
N SER A 51 31.10 -13.31 -22.54
CA SER A 51 32.14 -14.34 -22.70
C SER A 51 33.02 -13.91 -23.86
N VAL A 52 34.10 -13.21 -23.54
CA VAL A 52 35.03 -12.67 -24.54
C VAL A 52 35.76 -13.85 -25.18
N ALA A 53 35.38 -14.19 -26.41
CA ALA A 53 36.04 -15.22 -27.23
C ALA A 53 37.39 -14.74 -27.81
N GLU A 54 37.84 -13.53 -27.49
CA GLU A 54 39.10 -12.95 -27.98
C GLU A 54 40.12 -12.69 -26.85
N PRO A 55 41.25 -13.41 -26.81
CA PRO A 55 42.27 -13.27 -25.76
C PRO A 55 42.83 -11.84 -25.60
N LYS A 56 42.83 -11.06 -26.69
CA LYS A 56 43.34 -9.68 -26.70
C LYS A 56 42.43 -8.71 -25.93
N LEU A 57 41.11 -8.91 -25.98
CA LEU A 57 40.14 -8.05 -25.31
C LEU A 57 40.05 -8.37 -23.81
N HIS A 58 40.25 -9.64 -23.42
CA HIS A 58 40.39 -10.03 -22.00
C HIS A 58 41.63 -9.41 -21.34
N ASN A 59 42.76 -9.39 -22.07
CA ASN A 59 44.02 -8.81 -21.56
C ASN A 59 43.98 -7.27 -21.50
N PHE A 60 43.16 -6.64 -22.36
CA PHE A 60 42.87 -5.21 -22.27
C PHE A 60 41.97 -4.91 -21.07
N LEU A 61 40.85 -5.63 -20.89
CA LEU A 61 39.94 -5.41 -19.77
C LEU A 61 40.55 -5.76 -18.39
N SER A 62 41.48 -6.71 -18.32
CA SER A 62 42.16 -7.07 -17.07
C SER A 62 43.24 -6.06 -16.63
N LYS A 63 43.76 -5.25 -17.56
CA LYS A 63 44.81 -4.24 -17.30
C LYS A 63 44.31 -2.80 -17.35
N THR A 64 43.08 -2.57 -17.81
CA THR A 64 42.50 -1.24 -17.90
C THR A 64 41.63 -1.00 -16.68
N THR A 65 42.06 -0.11 -15.79
CA THR A 65 41.18 0.43 -14.75
C THR A 65 40.07 1.19 -15.46
N ILE A 66 38.86 0.63 -15.47
CA ILE A 66 37.67 1.29 -16.01
C ILE A 66 37.31 2.43 -15.06
N VAL A 67 37.94 3.58 -15.23
CA VAL A 67 37.53 4.81 -14.56
C VAL A 67 36.32 5.32 -15.32
N SER A 68 35.14 4.95 -14.82
CA SER A 68 33.89 5.55 -15.28
C SER A 68 33.99 7.08 -15.18
N PRO A 69 33.45 7.86 -16.12
CA PRO A 69 33.24 9.30 -15.91
C PRO A 69 32.39 9.59 -14.66
N PHE A 70 31.59 8.60 -14.22
CA PHE A 70 30.92 8.65 -12.93
C PHE A 70 31.86 8.45 -11.75
N ALA A 71 33.06 7.87 -11.87
CA ALA A 71 34.00 7.72 -10.77
C ALA A 71 34.65 9.05 -10.39
N VAL A 72 34.95 9.92 -11.37
CA VAL A 72 35.41 11.30 -11.08
C VAL A 72 34.26 12.14 -10.54
N TYR A 73 33.06 12.02 -11.11
CA TYR A 73 31.86 12.65 -10.55
C TYR A 73 31.41 12.06 -9.20
N SER A 74 31.78 10.83 -8.85
CA SER A 74 31.41 10.21 -7.56
C SER A 74 32.42 10.54 -6.48
N VAL A 75 33.67 10.89 -6.81
CA VAL A 75 34.61 11.42 -5.82
C VAL A 75 34.30 12.90 -5.55
N GLU A 76 34.04 13.72 -6.58
CA GLU A 76 33.60 15.11 -6.39
C GLU A 76 32.17 15.21 -5.82
N ALA A 77 31.27 14.25 -6.09
CA ALA A 77 29.98 14.15 -5.42
C ALA A 77 30.06 13.49 -4.03
N ALA A 78 31.00 12.58 -3.75
CA ALA A 78 31.17 12.01 -2.40
C ALA A 78 31.83 13.02 -1.45
N GLU A 79 32.71 13.88 -1.95
CA GLU A 79 33.31 14.99 -1.18
C GLU A 79 32.32 16.16 -1.00
N ASN A 80 31.27 16.27 -1.83
CA ASN A 80 30.20 17.26 -1.70
C ASN A 80 28.83 16.70 -1.23
N THR A 81 28.66 15.39 -1.01
CA THR A 81 27.50 14.83 -0.30
C THR A 81 27.73 14.90 1.20
N ASP A 82 27.86 16.13 1.65
CA ASP A 82 27.31 16.71 2.86
C ASP A 82 26.96 15.71 3.98
N SER A 83 27.86 15.58 4.96
CA SER A 83 27.55 15.00 6.29
C SER A 83 26.26 15.58 6.92
N SER A 84 25.81 16.75 6.44
CA SER A 84 24.53 17.40 6.71
C SER A 84 23.32 16.58 6.27
N ASN A 85 23.38 15.88 5.13
CA ASN A 85 22.23 15.13 4.60
C ASN A 85 22.01 13.81 5.34
N GLU A 86 23.08 13.08 5.65
CA GLU A 86 23.00 11.88 6.51
C GLU A 86 22.54 12.22 7.93
N ARG A 87 23.02 13.32 8.51
CA ARG A 87 22.55 13.81 9.82
C ARG A 87 21.06 14.17 9.79
N LYS A 88 20.56 14.80 8.72
CA LYS A 88 19.13 15.12 8.55
C LYS A 88 18.27 13.85 8.44
N GLU A 89 18.71 12.86 7.68
CA GLU A 89 18.01 11.58 7.56
C GLU A 89 17.97 10.81 8.89
N ASP A 90 19.07 10.80 9.64
CA ASP A 90 19.15 10.16 10.96
C ASP A 90 18.29 10.85 12.01
N GLU A 91 18.26 12.18 12.00
CA GLU A 91 17.33 12.95 12.82
C GLU A 91 15.87 12.65 12.47
N GLU A 92 15.54 12.53 11.19
CA GLU A 92 14.20 12.17 10.75
C GLU A 92 13.81 10.76 11.20
N ARG A 93 14.72 9.79 11.09
CA ARG A 93 14.52 8.41 11.60
C ARG A 93 14.30 8.41 13.11
N LYS A 94 15.10 9.17 13.88
CA LYS A 94 14.93 9.33 15.33
C LYS A 94 13.57 9.96 15.69
N LYS A 95 13.16 11.00 14.95
CA LYS A 95 11.85 11.65 15.12
C LYS A 95 10.71 10.66 14.85
N ILE A 96 10.76 9.91 13.75
CA ILE A 96 9.79 8.86 13.41
C ILE A 96 9.72 7.79 14.50
N ALA A 97 10.86 7.30 14.99
CA ALA A 97 10.92 6.29 16.04
C ALA A 97 10.30 6.78 17.35
N SER A 98 10.60 8.02 17.76
CA SER A 98 10.00 8.67 18.94
C SER A 98 8.47 8.78 18.81
N VAL A 99 8.00 9.21 17.64
CA VAL A 99 6.57 9.31 17.31
C VAL A 99 5.87 7.95 17.38
N LYS A 100 6.48 6.87 16.85
CA LYS A 100 5.93 5.51 16.94
C LYS A 100 5.84 5.00 18.38
N ARG A 101 6.83 5.31 19.22
CA ARG A 101 6.80 4.97 20.65
C ARG A 101 5.68 5.70 21.37
N ARG A 102 5.53 7.01 21.15
CA ARG A 102 4.43 7.82 21.73
C ARG A 102 3.06 7.32 21.28
N LEU A 103 2.89 6.96 20.00
CA LEU A 103 1.66 6.34 19.51
C LEU A 103 1.36 5.03 20.24
N THR A 104 2.35 4.15 20.40
CA THR A 104 2.17 2.86 21.08
C THR A 104 1.78 3.05 22.55
N GLN A 105 2.42 4.00 23.24
CA GLN A 105 2.05 4.37 24.61
C GLN A 105 0.62 4.92 24.69
N LEU A 106 0.22 5.75 23.73
CA LEU A 106 -1.12 6.30 23.66
C LEU A 106 -2.17 5.20 23.44
N MET A 107 -1.92 4.30 22.49
CA MET A 107 -2.78 3.15 22.24
C MET A 107 -2.91 2.25 23.48
N LYS A 108 -1.81 2.00 24.20
CA LYS A 108 -1.84 1.22 25.45
C LYS A 108 -2.64 1.93 26.55
N LYS A 109 -2.40 3.23 26.73
CA LYS A 109 -3.05 4.04 27.79
C LYS A 109 -4.56 4.10 27.62
N TYR A 110 -5.02 4.18 26.38
CA TYR A 110 -6.45 4.27 26.06
C TYR A 110 -7.03 2.93 25.63
N GLU A 111 -6.37 1.81 25.95
CA GLU A 111 -6.92 0.45 25.76
C GLU A 111 -7.38 0.19 24.32
N TYR A 112 -6.57 0.59 23.34
CA TYR A 112 -6.86 0.31 21.94
C TYR A 112 -6.98 -1.21 21.72
N PRO A 113 -8.03 -1.70 21.02
CA PRO A 113 -8.27 -3.12 20.83
C PRO A 113 -7.08 -3.87 20.23
N SER A 114 -6.80 -5.07 20.74
CA SER A 114 -5.72 -5.91 20.24
C SER A 114 -6.00 -6.37 18.81
N LEU A 115 -4.96 -6.37 17.99
CA LEU A 115 -5.07 -6.83 16.61
C LEU A 115 -5.14 -8.36 16.58
N PRO A 116 -6.13 -8.95 15.88
CA PRO A 116 -6.17 -10.38 15.67
C PRO A 116 -5.07 -10.82 14.69
N VAL A 117 -4.80 -12.11 14.68
CA VAL A 117 -3.95 -12.72 13.65
C VAL A 117 -4.59 -12.55 12.27
N SER A 118 -3.75 -12.33 11.26
CA SER A 118 -4.22 -11.91 9.94
C SER A 118 -4.46 -13.05 8.97
N THR A 119 -3.88 -14.22 9.23
CA THR A 119 -3.92 -15.38 8.35
C THR A 119 -4.23 -16.66 9.11
N ALA A 120 -4.83 -17.63 8.40
CA ALA A 120 -5.18 -18.94 8.93
C ALA A 120 -3.95 -19.67 9.49
N TYR A 121 -2.80 -19.58 8.80
CA TYR A 121 -1.54 -20.16 9.28
C TYR A 121 -1.05 -19.52 10.59
N GLN A 122 -1.17 -18.19 10.74
CA GLN A 122 -0.81 -17.52 12.00
C GLN A 122 -1.75 -17.93 13.14
N HIS A 123 -3.02 -18.17 12.85
CA HIS A 123 -3.98 -18.68 13.84
C HIS A 123 -3.62 -20.11 14.25
N TYR A 124 -3.32 -20.97 13.29
CA TYR A 124 -2.86 -22.33 13.51
C TYR A 124 -1.58 -22.37 14.36
N THR A 125 -0.54 -21.61 13.99
CA THR A 125 0.71 -21.62 14.76
C THR A 125 0.51 -21.09 16.16
N LYS A 126 -0.34 -20.09 16.36
CA LYS A 126 -0.71 -19.59 17.69
C LYS A 126 -1.33 -20.70 18.54
N GLU A 127 -2.33 -21.42 18.02
CA GLU A 127 -2.92 -22.58 18.72
C GLU A 127 -1.89 -23.68 19.01
N CYS A 128 -0.98 -23.96 18.07
CA CYS A 128 0.08 -24.94 18.28
C CYS A 128 1.05 -24.52 19.40
N PHE A 129 1.40 -23.24 19.49
CA PHE A 129 2.22 -22.72 20.59
C PHE A 129 1.47 -22.78 21.93
N GLU A 130 0.17 -22.50 21.94
CA GLU A 130 -0.67 -22.63 23.14
C GLU A 130 -0.75 -24.09 23.62
N LYS A 131 -0.81 -25.06 22.70
CA LYS A 131 -0.82 -26.50 23.00
C LYS A 131 0.54 -27.07 23.42
N ALA A 132 1.63 -26.57 22.83
CA ALA A 132 2.99 -27.07 23.10
C ALA A 132 3.56 -26.65 24.46
N GLY A 133 2.91 -25.70 25.15
CA GLY A 133 3.33 -25.22 26.48
C GLY A 133 4.47 -24.18 26.46
N LYS A 134 4.72 -23.57 27.62
CA LYS A 134 5.76 -22.55 27.79
C LYS A 134 7.15 -23.20 27.76
N GLY A 135 8.01 -22.79 26.83
CA GLY A 135 9.42 -23.21 26.79
C GLY A 135 9.95 -23.62 25.40
N LEU A 136 9.06 -23.89 24.43
CA LEU A 136 9.48 -24.20 23.06
C LEU A 136 10.07 -22.95 22.39
N LYS A 137 11.32 -23.05 21.91
CA LYS A 137 11.93 -21.97 21.12
C LYS A 137 11.29 -21.91 19.74
N VAL A 138 10.94 -20.70 19.29
CA VAL A 138 10.24 -20.47 18.00
C VAL A 138 10.95 -21.16 16.82
N HIS A 139 12.29 -21.09 16.76
CA HIS A 139 13.06 -21.68 15.66
C HIS A 139 12.99 -23.22 15.61
N GLN A 140 12.74 -23.89 16.74
CA GLN A 140 12.60 -25.35 16.81
C GLN A 140 11.16 -25.78 16.49
N ALA A 141 10.18 -24.98 16.91
CA ALA A 141 8.75 -25.27 16.74
C ALA A 141 8.24 -25.04 15.31
N MET A 142 8.68 -23.94 14.69
CA MET A 142 8.14 -23.46 13.42
C MET A 142 8.31 -24.45 12.25
N PRO A 143 9.45 -25.16 12.08
CA PRO A 143 9.59 -26.17 11.03
C PRO A 143 8.54 -27.28 11.13
N GLU A 144 8.28 -27.76 12.35
CA GLU A 144 7.29 -28.83 12.59
C GLU A 144 5.87 -28.32 12.36
N PHE A 145 5.55 -27.12 12.83
CA PHE A 145 4.24 -26.51 12.55
C PHE A 145 4.03 -26.27 11.05
N ALA A 146 5.06 -25.87 10.31
CA ALA A 146 4.98 -25.71 8.86
C ALA A 146 4.74 -27.04 8.13
N LYS A 147 5.40 -28.14 8.56
CA LYS A 147 5.15 -29.49 8.02
C LYS A 147 3.71 -29.94 8.30
N SER A 148 3.24 -29.77 9.53
CA SER A 148 1.88 -30.15 9.94
C SER A 148 0.82 -29.33 9.21
N TRP A 149 1.01 -28.02 9.06
CA TRP A 149 0.11 -27.17 8.24
C TRP A 149 0.00 -27.63 6.79
N LYS A 150 1.09 -28.08 6.18
CA LYS A 150 1.06 -28.62 4.80
C LYS A 150 0.22 -29.90 4.71
N ARG A 151 0.23 -30.74 5.74
CA ARG A 151 -0.53 -31.99 5.83
C ARG A 151 -2.02 -31.80 6.10
N LEU A 152 -2.42 -30.66 6.67
CA LEU A 152 -3.84 -30.36 6.88
C LEU A 152 -4.61 -30.34 5.55
N SER A 153 -5.81 -30.92 5.60
CA SER A 153 -6.77 -30.91 4.51
C SER A 153 -7.23 -29.49 4.18
N HIS A 154 -7.84 -29.33 3.00
CA HIS A 154 -8.40 -28.04 2.62
C HIS A 154 -9.58 -27.63 3.52
N ALA A 155 -10.36 -28.60 4.02
CA ALA A 155 -11.47 -28.35 4.94
C ALA A 155 -10.98 -27.76 6.27
N GLU A 156 -9.94 -28.35 6.87
CA GLU A 156 -9.33 -27.83 8.11
C GLU A 156 -8.75 -26.42 7.91
N LYS A 157 -8.10 -26.18 6.77
CA LYS A 157 -7.60 -24.83 6.43
C LYS A 157 -8.72 -23.80 6.32
N LYS A 158 -9.86 -24.17 5.73
CA LYS A 158 -11.05 -23.31 5.67
C LYS A 158 -11.64 -23.02 7.06
N GLU A 159 -11.60 -23.98 7.97
CA GLU A 159 -12.02 -23.75 9.37
C GLU A 159 -11.17 -22.66 10.03
N TYR A 160 -9.84 -22.72 9.85
CA TYR A 160 -8.94 -21.67 10.33
C TYR A 160 -9.19 -20.31 9.65
N GLU A 161 -9.55 -20.28 8.36
CA GLU A 161 -9.96 -19.05 7.70
C GLU A 161 -11.23 -18.46 8.31
N SER A 162 -12.20 -19.31 8.66
CA SER A 162 -13.43 -18.91 9.35
C SER A 162 -13.13 -18.34 10.75
N LYS A 163 -12.26 -18.99 11.53
CA LYS A 163 -11.81 -18.47 12.84
C LYS A 163 -11.14 -17.10 12.72
N VAL A 164 -10.31 -16.91 11.70
CA VAL A 164 -9.69 -15.61 11.42
C VAL A 164 -10.74 -14.55 11.09
N LEU A 165 -11.73 -14.86 10.25
CA LEU A 165 -12.81 -13.92 9.93
C LEU A 165 -13.62 -13.56 11.18
N GLN A 166 -13.94 -14.53 12.03
CA GLN A 166 -14.61 -14.29 13.30
C GLN A 166 -13.80 -13.34 14.20
N ALA A 167 -12.51 -13.61 14.40
CA ALA A 167 -11.64 -12.76 15.22
C ALA A 167 -11.51 -11.33 14.65
N ILE A 168 -11.54 -11.17 13.33
CA ILE A 168 -11.59 -9.86 12.68
C ILE A 168 -12.93 -9.17 12.94
N GLY A 169 -14.05 -9.89 12.85
CA GLY A 169 -15.37 -9.39 13.20
C GLY A 169 -15.44 -8.86 14.62
N GLU A 170 -14.97 -9.65 15.60
CA GLU A 170 -14.90 -9.27 17.02
C GLU A 170 -14.00 -8.05 17.25
N PHE A 171 -12.86 -7.99 16.55
CA PHE A 171 -11.99 -6.82 16.57
C PHE A 171 -12.68 -5.57 16.05
N SER A 172 -13.42 -5.67 14.94
CA SER A 172 -14.15 -4.54 14.35
C SER A 172 -15.24 -4.01 15.30
N ASP A 173 -15.95 -4.90 15.98
CA ASP A 173 -16.98 -4.53 16.95
C ASP A 173 -16.37 -3.89 18.21
N SER A 174 -15.27 -4.47 18.70
CA SER A 174 -14.50 -3.91 19.81
C SER A 174 -13.97 -2.51 19.48
N LEU A 175 -13.49 -2.30 18.25
CA LEU A 175 -13.03 -1.01 17.78
C LEU A 175 -14.17 0.00 17.69
N LYS A 176 -15.34 -0.37 17.15
CA LYS A 176 -16.52 0.50 17.09
C LYS A 176 -17.00 0.92 18.50
N ARG A 177 -17.00 -0.01 19.46
CA ARG A 177 -17.34 0.27 20.87
C ARG A 177 -16.31 1.20 21.52
N TRP A 178 -15.03 0.93 21.31
CA TRP A 178 -13.93 1.75 21.81
C TRP A 178 -14.01 3.20 21.29
N GLU A 179 -14.26 3.39 19.99
CA GLU A 179 -14.43 4.72 19.41
C GLU A 179 -15.61 5.47 20.02
N THR A 180 -16.73 4.77 20.20
CA THR A 180 -17.94 5.33 20.82
C THR A 180 -17.68 5.75 22.27
N SER A 181 -16.98 4.91 23.05
CA SER A 181 -16.57 5.22 24.43
C SER A 181 -15.68 6.47 24.49
N LEU A 182 -14.71 6.61 23.59
CA LEU A 182 -13.87 7.81 23.54
C LEU A 182 -14.67 9.07 23.17
N LYS A 183 -15.64 8.97 22.25
CA LYS A 183 -16.52 10.09 21.90
C LYS A 183 -17.39 10.50 23.09
N GLN A 184 -17.99 9.55 23.80
CA GLN A 184 -18.79 9.80 25.01
C GLN A 184 -17.96 10.48 26.11
N ARG A 185 -16.70 10.06 26.28
CA ARG A 185 -15.74 10.68 27.21
C ARG A 185 -15.17 12.02 26.75
N LYS A 186 -15.65 12.57 25.62
CA LYS A 186 -15.15 13.80 24.98
C LYS A 186 -13.64 13.75 24.64
N LEU A 187 -13.09 12.56 24.41
CA LEU A 187 -11.68 12.30 24.08
C LEU A 187 -11.43 12.33 22.56
N GLY A 188 -12.11 13.19 21.82
CA GLY A 188 -12.00 13.29 20.36
C GLY A 188 -10.58 13.63 19.87
N GLY A 189 -9.79 14.35 20.67
CA GLY A 189 -8.37 14.62 20.37
C GLY A 189 -7.50 13.36 20.40
N VAL A 190 -7.76 12.44 21.33
CA VAL A 190 -7.07 11.15 21.44
C VAL A 190 -7.41 10.26 20.25
N LEU A 191 -8.70 10.21 19.89
CA LEU A 191 -9.15 9.47 18.71
C LEU A 191 -8.45 9.97 17.45
N LYS A 192 -8.44 11.29 17.21
CA LYS A 192 -7.73 11.90 16.06
C LYS A 192 -6.24 11.57 16.05
N ALA A 193 -5.58 11.62 17.21
CA ALA A 193 -4.17 11.29 17.34
C ALA A 193 -3.89 9.83 16.96
N ILE A 194 -4.64 8.88 17.53
CA ILE A 194 -4.47 7.45 17.23
C ILE A 194 -4.76 7.16 15.75
N THR A 195 -5.86 7.68 15.20
CA THR A 195 -6.20 7.53 13.78
C THR A 195 -5.09 8.07 12.88
N LEU A 196 -4.57 9.27 13.17
CA LEU A 196 -3.48 9.86 12.39
C LEU A 196 -2.18 9.04 12.52
N GLY A 197 -1.86 8.56 13.72
CA GLY A 197 -0.71 7.70 13.96
C GLY A 197 -0.79 6.40 13.16
N ILE A 198 -1.97 5.76 13.07
CA ILE A 198 -2.18 4.56 12.24
C ILE A 198 -1.98 4.85 10.75
N ARG A 199 -2.39 6.04 10.27
CA ARG A 199 -2.19 6.45 8.86
C ARG A 199 -0.72 6.66 8.50
N LEU A 200 0.08 7.06 9.48
CA LEU A 200 1.50 7.40 9.36
C LEU A 200 2.42 6.19 9.48
N ASP A 201 2.07 5.24 10.36
CA ASP A 201 2.90 4.07 10.61
C ASP A 201 2.51 2.92 9.68
N ASP A 202 3.38 2.64 8.72
CA ASP A 202 3.20 1.53 7.77
C ASP A 202 2.97 0.18 8.45
N THR A 203 3.54 -0.02 9.66
CA THR A 203 3.33 -1.24 10.46
C THR A 203 1.92 -1.35 11.03
N LYS A 204 1.21 -0.24 11.16
CA LYS A 204 -0.18 -0.17 11.68
C LYS A 204 -1.22 -0.19 10.57
N ARG A 205 -0.82 -0.25 9.29
CA ARG A 205 -1.73 -0.46 8.15
C ARG A 205 -2.50 -1.77 8.24
N LEU A 206 -2.08 -2.71 9.09
CA LEU A 206 -2.79 -3.95 9.35
C LEU A 206 -4.24 -3.70 9.79
N THR A 207 -4.50 -2.71 10.67
CA THR A 207 -5.87 -2.34 11.07
C THR A 207 -6.77 -2.13 9.86
N ARG A 208 -6.35 -1.28 8.92
CA ARG A 208 -7.12 -0.99 7.71
C ARG A 208 -7.33 -2.23 6.85
N ARG A 209 -6.32 -3.10 6.72
CA ARG A 209 -6.42 -4.34 5.95
C ARG A 209 -7.43 -5.31 6.56
N LEU A 210 -7.42 -5.47 7.88
CA LEU A 210 -8.36 -6.34 8.60
C LEU A 210 -9.80 -5.83 8.48
N LEU A 211 -10.03 -4.54 8.73
CA LEU A 211 -11.35 -3.93 8.56
C LEU A 211 -11.85 -4.04 7.12
N LYS A 212 -10.96 -3.89 6.13
CA LYS A 212 -11.32 -4.11 4.73
C LYS A 212 -11.69 -5.56 4.45
N LYS A 213 -10.96 -6.53 5.02
CA LYS A 213 -11.29 -7.95 4.88
C LYS A 213 -12.67 -8.28 5.46
N GLU A 214 -13.02 -7.71 6.61
CA GLU A 214 -14.37 -7.83 7.18
C GLU A 214 -15.42 -7.18 6.29
N LEU A 215 -15.16 -5.97 5.79
CA LEU A 215 -16.08 -5.28 4.89
C LEU A 215 -16.35 -6.09 3.63
N ASP A 216 -15.29 -6.60 2.99
CA ASP A 216 -15.40 -7.40 1.78
C ASP A 216 -16.15 -8.71 2.08
N HIS A 217 -15.88 -9.37 3.22
CA HIS A 217 -16.60 -10.56 3.67
C HIS A 217 -18.09 -10.31 3.92
N LEU A 218 -18.45 -9.23 4.63
CA LEU A 218 -19.85 -8.89 4.89
C LEU A 218 -20.58 -8.53 3.58
N LYS A 219 -19.93 -7.81 2.68
CA LYS A 219 -20.53 -7.48 1.39
C LYS A 219 -20.80 -8.72 0.53
N GLU A 220 -19.88 -9.67 0.53
CA GLU A 220 -20.04 -10.95 -0.17
C GLU A 220 -21.12 -11.82 0.48
N ARG A 221 -21.09 -11.96 1.81
CA ARG A 221 -22.04 -12.81 2.54
C ARG A 221 -23.49 -12.35 2.47
N TYR A 222 -23.71 -11.05 2.33
CA TYR A 222 -25.05 -10.45 2.31
C TYR A 222 -25.40 -9.83 0.95
N ASP A 223 -24.67 -10.18 -0.11
CA ASP A 223 -24.92 -9.74 -1.49
C ASP A 223 -25.10 -8.21 -1.64
N CYS A 224 -24.30 -7.45 -0.92
CA CYS A 224 -24.35 -5.99 -0.95
C CYS A 224 -24.08 -5.48 -2.37
N PRO A 225 -24.97 -4.65 -2.96
CA PRO A 225 -24.79 -4.12 -4.30
C PRO A 225 -23.46 -3.39 -4.48
N LEU A 226 -22.71 -3.80 -5.50
CA LEU A 226 -21.52 -3.09 -5.95
C LEU A 226 -21.94 -1.91 -6.83
N LEU A 227 -21.99 -0.71 -6.24
CA LEU A 227 -22.37 0.52 -6.95
C LEU A 227 -21.40 0.81 -8.09
N LYS A 228 -21.92 0.79 -9.31
CA LYS A 228 -21.16 1.09 -10.54
C LYS A 228 -21.45 2.50 -11.02
N PHE A 229 -20.86 3.49 -10.34
CA PHE A 229 -20.90 4.85 -10.85
C PHE A 229 -20.06 4.98 -12.13
N SER A 230 -20.71 5.41 -13.20
CA SER A 230 -20.07 5.63 -14.49
C SER A 230 -19.94 7.13 -14.74
N LYS A 231 -18.70 7.63 -14.82
CA LYS A 231 -18.48 9.03 -15.22
C LYS A 231 -18.96 9.23 -16.66
N PRO A 232 -19.45 10.44 -17.03
CA PRO A 232 -19.90 10.73 -18.39
C PRO A 232 -18.87 10.35 -19.47
N TYR A 233 -17.60 10.71 -19.24
CA TYR A 233 -16.49 10.34 -20.12
C TYR A 233 -16.30 8.82 -20.24
N ARG A 234 -16.53 8.05 -19.17
CA ARG A 234 -16.38 6.59 -19.19
C ARG A 234 -17.48 5.93 -20.03
N LEU A 235 -18.70 6.45 -19.98
CA LEU A 235 -19.80 6.01 -20.84
C LEU A 235 -19.48 6.30 -22.31
N PHE A 236 -19.07 7.53 -22.60
CA PHE A 236 -18.63 7.92 -23.94
C PHE A 236 -17.48 7.04 -24.46
N MET A 237 -16.43 6.86 -23.66
CA MET A 237 -15.31 6.00 -24.03
C MET A 237 -15.76 4.58 -24.33
N HIS A 238 -16.61 4.00 -23.48
CA HIS A 238 -17.09 2.64 -23.69
C HIS A 238 -17.93 2.51 -24.96
N GLU A 239 -18.83 3.47 -25.22
CA GLU A 239 -19.64 3.51 -26.44
C GLU A 239 -18.75 3.65 -27.69
N LYS A 240 -17.80 4.57 -27.69
CA LYS A 240 -16.91 4.81 -28.85
C LYS A 240 -15.92 3.68 -29.08
N LEU A 241 -15.29 3.14 -28.04
CA LEU A 241 -14.37 2.01 -28.17
C LEU A 241 -15.08 0.73 -28.60
N LYS A 242 -16.37 0.56 -28.26
CA LYS A 242 -17.19 -0.56 -28.73
C LYS A 242 -17.58 -0.41 -30.20
N ALA A 243 -17.82 0.81 -30.66
CA ALA A 243 -18.13 1.12 -32.05
C ALA A 243 -16.91 1.09 -32.98
N MET A 244 -15.71 1.34 -32.44
CA MET A 244 -14.46 1.18 -33.20
C MET A 244 -14.18 -0.30 -33.46
N TYR A 245 -14.20 -0.70 -34.73
CA TYR A 245 -13.72 -2.01 -35.14
C TYR A 245 -12.27 -2.19 -34.71
N LYS A 246 -11.90 -3.42 -34.31
CA LYS A 246 -10.50 -3.80 -34.11
C LYS A 246 -9.85 -3.95 -35.47
N ASP A 247 -9.54 -2.84 -36.14
CA ASP A 247 -8.73 -2.91 -37.34
C ASP A 247 -7.34 -3.45 -36.96
N VAL A 248 -6.88 -4.39 -37.77
CA VAL A 248 -5.61 -5.11 -37.58
C VAL A 248 -4.47 -4.10 -37.77
N GLY A 249 -4.01 -3.50 -36.67
CA GLY A 249 -2.89 -2.56 -36.67
C GLY A 249 -3.02 -1.42 -35.67
N ASP A 250 -4.23 -1.13 -35.19
CA ASP A 250 -4.46 0.04 -34.35
C ASP A 250 -4.14 -0.24 -32.88
N SER A 251 -3.02 0.31 -32.40
CA SER A 251 -2.61 0.19 -31.01
C SER A 251 -3.73 0.71 -30.08
N GLN A 252 -3.97 0.01 -28.97
CA GLN A 252 -4.99 0.42 -27.99
C GLN A 252 -4.77 1.86 -27.49
N GLN A 253 -3.51 2.29 -27.42
CA GLN A 253 -3.14 3.65 -27.04
C GLN A 253 -3.59 4.69 -28.07
N HIS A 254 -3.50 4.38 -29.37
CA HIS A 254 -3.97 5.26 -30.44
C HIS A 254 -5.49 5.45 -30.37
N ARG A 255 -6.25 4.35 -30.21
CA ARG A 255 -7.71 4.39 -30.07
C ARG A 255 -8.15 5.19 -28.84
N LEU A 256 -7.48 5.01 -27.70
CA LEU A 256 -7.78 5.78 -26.49
C LEU A 256 -7.50 7.28 -26.67
N ARG A 257 -6.43 7.65 -27.38
CA ARG A 257 -6.14 9.06 -27.71
C ARG A 257 -7.21 9.64 -28.62
N SER A 258 -7.56 8.95 -29.71
CA SER A 258 -8.62 9.38 -30.63
C SER A 258 -9.95 9.60 -29.92
N VAL A 259 -10.34 8.69 -29.02
CA VAL A 259 -11.56 8.85 -28.20
C VAL A 259 -11.44 10.05 -27.26
N SER A 260 -10.28 10.26 -26.62
CA SER A 260 -10.06 11.44 -25.78
C SER A 260 -10.19 12.74 -26.57
N ASP A 261 -9.66 12.79 -27.79
CA ASP A 261 -9.71 13.98 -28.65
C ASP A 261 -11.15 14.25 -29.11
N GLN A 262 -11.90 13.20 -29.48
CA GLN A 262 -13.33 13.32 -29.79
C GLN A 262 -14.13 13.85 -28.59
N TRP A 263 -13.88 13.36 -27.38
CA TRP A 263 -14.53 13.88 -26.18
C TRP A 263 -14.23 15.38 -25.96
N ASN A 264 -12.98 15.78 -26.17
CA ASN A 264 -12.54 17.16 -26.02
C ASN A 264 -13.14 18.09 -27.09
N ALA A 265 -13.39 17.60 -28.29
CA ALA A 265 -14.04 18.33 -29.38
C ALA A 265 -15.56 18.45 -29.24
N MET A 266 -16.21 17.59 -28.43
CA MET A 266 -17.66 17.65 -28.21
C MET A 266 -18.11 18.96 -27.55
N THR A 267 -19.29 19.43 -27.98
CA THR A 267 -20.01 20.55 -27.39
C THR A 267 -20.52 20.24 -25.98
N ALA A 268 -20.88 21.29 -25.25
CA ALA A 268 -21.47 21.13 -23.92
C ALA A 268 -22.80 20.36 -23.98
N GLU A 269 -23.61 20.60 -25.00
CA GLU A 269 -24.90 19.97 -25.27
C GLU A 269 -24.76 18.47 -25.49
N GLU A 270 -23.79 18.04 -26.29
CA GLU A 270 -23.52 16.62 -26.51
C GLU A 270 -22.99 15.94 -25.24
N ARG A 271 -22.11 16.62 -24.48
CA ARG A 271 -21.65 16.12 -23.18
C ARG A 271 -22.76 16.03 -22.14
N ARG A 272 -23.78 16.90 -22.20
CA ARG A 272 -24.97 16.82 -21.33
C ARG A 272 -25.76 15.53 -21.52
N VAL A 273 -25.74 14.92 -22.71
CA VAL A 273 -26.38 13.60 -22.94
C VAL A 273 -25.70 12.52 -22.09
N PHE A 274 -24.37 12.45 -22.13
CA PHE A 274 -23.59 11.51 -21.32
C PHE A 274 -23.68 11.81 -19.82
N LYS A 275 -23.81 13.09 -19.46
CA LYS A 275 -24.07 13.49 -18.07
C LYS A 275 -25.41 12.94 -17.58
N ARG A 276 -26.51 13.19 -18.32
CA ARG A 276 -27.84 12.67 -17.97
C ARG A 276 -27.86 11.15 -17.84
N ARG A 277 -27.21 10.42 -18.76
CA ARG A 277 -27.09 8.96 -18.67
C ARG A 277 -26.28 8.50 -17.44
N ALA A 278 -25.19 9.19 -17.13
CA ALA A 278 -24.41 8.90 -15.93
C ALA A 278 -25.21 9.13 -14.64
N ASP A 279 -26.00 10.19 -14.61
CA ASP A 279 -26.86 10.53 -13.48
C ASP A 279 -27.99 9.48 -13.33
N GLN A 280 -28.63 9.05 -14.42
CA GLN A 280 -29.63 7.97 -14.42
C GLN A 280 -29.06 6.63 -13.93
N ILE A 281 -27.84 6.27 -14.34
CA ILE A 281 -27.17 5.06 -13.84
C ILE A 281 -26.88 5.20 -12.35
N ALA A 282 -26.44 6.37 -11.89
CA ALA A 282 -26.17 6.62 -10.48
C ALA A 282 -27.46 6.52 -9.63
N GLU A 283 -28.58 7.04 -10.14
CA GLU A 283 -29.89 6.95 -9.50
C GLU A 283 -30.36 5.50 -9.40
N ALA A 284 -30.35 4.73 -10.48
CA ALA A 284 -30.74 3.32 -10.47
C ALA A 284 -29.84 2.46 -9.55
N GLU A 285 -28.54 2.77 -9.47
CA GLU A 285 -27.62 2.10 -8.53
C GLU A 285 -27.93 2.45 -7.08
N ASN A 286 -28.34 3.69 -6.79
CA ASN A 286 -28.78 4.09 -5.46
C ASN A 286 -30.12 3.43 -5.09
N GLU A 287 -31.10 3.40 -6.00
CA GLU A 287 -32.37 2.69 -5.78
C GLU A 287 -32.13 1.20 -5.48
N ARG A 288 -31.22 0.56 -6.21
CA ARG A 288 -30.84 -0.84 -5.93
C ARG A 288 -30.21 -1.00 -4.54
N LEU A 289 -29.41 -0.04 -4.09
CA LEU A 289 -28.86 -0.05 -2.74
C LEU A 289 -29.94 0.14 -1.68
N ASP A 290 -30.86 1.06 -1.91
CA ASP A 290 -31.96 1.36 -0.99
C ASP A 290 -32.92 0.17 -0.88
N GLN A 291 -33.23 -0.49 -1.99
CA GLN A 291 -33.98 -1.75 -1.99
C GLN A 291 -33.26 -2.82 -1.16
N TRP A 292 -31.95 -3.01 -1.38
CA TRP A 292 -31.17 -3.96 -0.58
C TRP A 292 -31.16 -3.60 0.91
N ARG A 293 -31.07 -2.31 1.26
CA ARG A 293 -31.15 -1.83 2.66
C ARG A 293 -32.51 -2.16 3.26
N GLN A 294 -33.60 -1.94 2.51
CA GLN A 294 -34.95 -2.26 2.95
C GLN A 294 -35.14 -3.77 3.13
N ASP A 295 -34.62 -4.59 2.21
CA ASP A 295 -34.68 -6.05 2.32
C ASP A 295 -33.90 -6.55 3.56
N MET A 296 -32.73 -5.97 3.83
CA MET A 296 -31.95 -6.27 5.04
C MET A 296 -32.70 -5.85 6.31
N PHE A 297 -33.36 -4.69 6.30
CA PHE A 297 -34.21 -4.24 7.41
C PHE A 297 -35.38 -5.21 7.65
N ASN A 298 -36.11 -5.59 6.59
CA ASN A 298 -37.23 -6.52 6.66
C ASN A 298 -36.80 -7.91 7.19
N ARG A 299 -35.55 -8.32 6.95
CA ARG A 299 -34.95 -9.56 7.48
C ARG A 299 -34.40 -9.44 8.91
N GLY A 300 -34.52 -8.28 9.55
CA GLY A 300 -33.96 -8.01 10.88
C GLY A 300 -32.43 -7.85 10.92
N LEU A 301 -31.80 -7.57 9.77
CA LEU A 301 -30.35 -7.48 9.59
C LEU A 301 -29.86 -6.02 9.50
N SER A 302 -30.60 -5.06 10.05
CA SER A 302 -30.21 -3.63 10.07
C SER A 302 -28.83 -3.39 10.69
N GLY A 303 -28.48 -4.14 11.75
CA GLY A 303 -27.16 -4.07 12.38
C GLY A 303 -26.00 -4.42 11.43
N VAL A 304 -26.23 -5.25 10.41
CA VAL A 304 -25.23 -5.56 9.37
C VAL A 304 -25.02 -4.37 8.45
N VAL A 305 -26.10 -3.70 8.06
CA VAL A 305 -26.04 -2.47 7.24
C VAL A 305 -25.25 -1.38 7.98
N ASP A 306 -25.57 -1.15 9.26
CA ASP A 306 -24.85 -0.20 10.12
C ASP A 306 -23.38 -0.54 10.30
N LYS A 307 -23.04 -1.83 10.29
CA LYS A 307 -21.66 -2.31 10.37
C LYS A 307 -20.92 -2.04 9.06
N ILE A 308 -21.53 -2.33 7.92
CA ILE A 308 -20.97 -2.06 6.58
C ILE A 308 -20.71 -0.57 6.40
N ASP A 309 -21.69 0.29 6.73
CA ASP A 309 -21.58 1.75 6.59
C ASP A 309 -20.47 2.32 7.49
N TRP A 310 -20.40 1.85 8.75
CA TRP A 310 -19.33 2.23 9.66
C TRP A 310 -17.96 1.79 9.14
N LEU A 311 -17.81 0.54 8.67
CA LEU A 311 -16.56 0.02 8.11
C LEU A 311 -16.11 0.83 6.89
N GLN A 312 -17.02 1.13 5.96
CA GLN A 312 -16.70 1.93 4.77
C GLN A 312 -16.17 3.32 5.15
N THR A 313 -16.84 3.98 6.09
CA THR A 313 -16.45 5.29 6.59
C THR A 313 -15.08 5.23 7.28
N HIS A 314 -14.90 4.29 8.20
CA HIS A 314 -13.69 4.16 9.01
C HIS A 314 -12.47 3.71 8.18
N ILE A 315 -12.63 2.82 7.20
CA ILE A 315 -11.54 2.48 6.25
C ILE A 315 -11.12 3.71 5.43
N GLY A 316 -12.07 4.60 5.13
CA GLY A 316 -11.83 5.89 4.49
C GLY A 316 -10.94 6.81 5.32
N THR A 317 -11.23 6.94 6.62
CA THR A 317 -10.43 7.79 7.54
C THR A 317 -9.01 7.27 7.73
N LEU A 318 -8.80 5.96 7.64
CA LEU A 318 -7.48 5.31 7.76
C LEU A 318 -6.64 5.33 6.48
N ARG A 319 -7.05 6.03 5.40
CA ARG A 319 -6.23 6.11 4.17
C ARG A 319 -4.87 6.78 4.44
N PRO A 320 -3.77 6.28 3.86
CA PRO A 320 -2.45 6.89 4.02
C PRO A 320 -2.47 8.38 3.67
N ALA A 321 -1.81 9.19 4.49
CA ALA A 321 -1.57 10.60 4.20
C ALA A 321 -0.22 10.79 3.47
N GLY A 322 -0.05 11.87 2.71
CA GLY A 322 1.27 12.26 2.19
C GLY A 322 2.25 12.51 3.35
N ARG A 323 3.48 11.98 3.26
CA ARG A 323 4.40 11.75 4.39
C ARG A 323 4.82 12.99 5.19
N THR A 324 5.12 14.11 4.55
CA THR A 324 5.76 15.26 5.22
C THR A 324 4.79 16.15 6.00
N LEU A 325 3.64 16.50 5.42
CA LEU A 325 2.63 17.34 6.07
C LEU A 325 1.87 16.62 7.21
N SER A 326 1.95 15.30 7.28
CA SER A 326 1.21 14.49 8.24
C SER A 326 1.98 14.23 9.54
N LEU A 327 3.32 14.13 9.49
CA LEU A 327 4.15 13.93 10.69
C LEU A 327 4.15 15.17 11.60
N ALA A 328 4.35 16.37 11.06
CA ALA A 328 4.35 17.61 11.83
C ALA A 328 3.01 17.86 12.54
N LYS A 329 1.89 17.62 11.84
CA LYS A 329 0.54 17.69 12.41
C LYS A 329 0.35 16.68 13.55
N PHE A 330 0.89 15.47 13.40
CA PHE A 330 0.79 14.45 14.44
C PHE A 330 1.61 14.81 15.69
N THR A 331 2.85 15.29 15.51
CA THR A 331 3.69 15.76 16.62
C THR A 331 3.00 16.89 17.39
N SER A 332 2.45 17.89 16.68
CA SER A 332 1.67 18.98 17.28
C SER A 332 0.48 18.47 18.10
N ILE A 333 -0.32 17.54 17.56
CA ILE A 333 -1.46 16.95 18.29
C ILE A 333 -0.99 16.23 19.56
N LEU A 334 0.10 15.46 19.48
CA LEU A 334 0.65 14.76 20.64
C LEU A 334 1.20 15.72 21.70
N ASP A 335 1.78 16.84 21.29
CA ASP A 335 2.30 17.86 22.20
C ASP A 335 1.17 18.64 22.88
N ASP A 336 0.09 18.96 22.16
CA ASP A 336 -1.11 19.57 22.74
C ASP A 336 -1.79 18.66 23.76
N LEU A 337 -1.88 17.35 23.47
CA LEU A 337 -2.37 16.36 24.42
C LEU A 337 -1.48 16.24 25.66
N SER A 338 -0.17 16.45 25.51
CA SER A 338 0.77 16.49 26.63
C SER A 338 0.63 17.77 27.46
N LYS A 339 0.51 18.93 26.82
CA LYS A 339 0.38 20.25 27.48
C LYS A 339 -0.95 20.44 28.22
N LYS A 340 -2.05 19.84 27.74
CA LYS A 340 -3.32 19.85 28.48
C LYS A 340 -3.22 19.14 29.83
N LYS A 341 -2.25 18.22 30.01
CA LYS A 341 -1.99 17.53 31.28
C LYS A 341 -1.26 18.40 32.30
N SER A 342 -0.42 19.35 31.87
CA SER A 342 0.34 20.22 32.78
C SER A 342 -0.50 21.37 33.36
N LYS A 343 -1.63 21.71 32.73
CA LYS A 343 -2.60 22.70 33.27
C LYS A 343 -3.64 22.11 34.23
N SER A 344 -3.70 20.78 34.40
CA SER A 344 -4.74 20.10 35.20
C SER A 344 -4.23 19.46 36.50
N LYS A 345 -3.11 19.94 37.07
CA LYS A 345 -2.68 19.52 38.41
C LYS A 345 -3.51 20.27 39.46
N PRO A 346 -4.15 19.61 40.45
CA PRO A 346 -4.86 20.32 41.50
C PRO A 346 -3.85 21.11 42.34
N ARG A 347 -4.23 22.34 42.70
CA ARG A 347 -3.52 23.13 43.71
C ARG A 347 -3.56 22.32 45.01
N THR A 348 -2.42 21.79 45.43
CA THR A 348 -2.24 21.30 46.79
C THR A 348 -2.16 22.54 47.67
N GLU A 349 -3.26 22.93 48.30
CA GLU A 349 -3.18 23.83 49.45
C GLU A 349 -2.84 22.97 50.68
N ALA A 350 -1.69 23.32 51.25
CA ALA A 350 -1.06 22.71 52.41
C ALA A 350 -1.77 23.18 53.71
N PRO A 351 -1.45 22.60 54.88
CA PRO A 351 -2.35 22.44 56.01
C PRO A 351 -2.53 23.72 56.84
N SER A 352 -3.69 23.80 57.51
CA SER A 352 -3.97 24.75 58.60
C SER A 352 -2.89 24.71 59.68
N PRO A 353 -2.47 25.87 60.21
CA PRO A 353 -1.85 25.96 61.51
C PRO A 353 -2.86 26.39 62.59
N ALA A 354 -2.85 25.62 63.68
CA ALA A 354 -3.25 25.87 65.07
C ALA A 354 -4.58 26.59 65.36
#